data_AF-A0A531L5V8-F1
#
_entry.id   AF-A0A531L5V8-F1
#
_cell.length_a   1.000
_cell.length_b   1.000
_cell.length_c   1.000
_cell.angle_alpha   90.00
_cell.angle_beta   90.00
_cell.angle_gamma   90.00
#
_symmetry.space_group_name_H-M   'P 1'
#
loop_
_entity.id
_entity.type
_entity.pdbx_description
1 polymer ?
#
loop_
_entity_poly.entity_id
_entity_poly.type
_entity_poly.pdbx_seq_one_letter_code
_entity_poly.pdbx_strand_id
1 'polypeptide(L)' 'GRQYQCRIIDLSLSGAAVEIDVKPAIGIQVMLGTMRGQVVRHFEDGIAIEFAVIQRPETLDSEFNASGT' A
#
# COMPACT_ATOMS: atom_id res chain seq x y z
N GLY A 1 6.79 2.65 -15.33
CA GLY A 1 6.60 1.81 -14.12
C GLY A 1 5.68 0.67 -14.46
N ARG A 2 5.77 -0.45 -13.73
CA ARG A 2 4.82 -1.56 -13.85
C ARG A 2 3.70 -1.33 -12.83
N GLN A 3 2.45 -1.53 -13.26
CA GLN A 3 1.29 -1.41 -12.40
C GLN A 3 0.62 -2.77 -12.31
N TYR A 4 0.25 -3.15 -11.09
CA TYR A 4 -0.39 -4.42 -10.80
C TYR A 4 -1.67 -4.14 -10.03
N GLN A 5 -2.73 -4.84 -10.38
CA GLN A 5 -3.89 -4.90 -9.50
C GLN A 5 -3.48 -5.67 -8.25
N CYS A 6 -3.85 -5.11 -7.11
CA CYS A 6 -3.63 -5.69 -5.80
C CYS A 6 -4.86 -5.40 -4.94
N ARG A 7 -5.06 -6.21 -3.91
CA ARG A 7 -6.13 -6.03 -2.94
C ARG A 7 -5.54 -5.60 -1.61
N ILE A 8 -6.04 -4.50 -1.06
CA ILE A 8 -5.64 -4.06 0.28
C ILE A 8 -6.25 -5.02 1.30
N ILE A 9 -5.40 -5.64 2.11
CA ILE A 9 -5.80 -6.54 3.21
C ILE A 9 -5.89 -5.74 4.50
N ASP A 10 -4.91 -4.86 4.73
CA ASP A 10 -4.80 -4.03 5.92
C ASP A 10 -4.15 -2.70 5.52
N LEU A 11 -4.69 -1.59 6.03
CA LEU A 11 -4.18 -0.24 5.77
C LEU A 11 -4.10 0.53 7.08
N SER A 12 -2.94 1.12 7.33
CA SER A 12 -2.65 1.92 8.51
C SER A 12 -1.90 3.20 8.11
N LEU A 13 -1.76 4.13 9.05
CA LEU A 13 -1.00 5.37 8.81
C LEU A 13 0.49 5.12 8.53
N SER A 14 1.05 4.03 9.03
CA SER A 14 2.46 3.67 8.89
C SER A 14 2.72 2.72 7.72
N GLY A 15 1.71 2.07 7.15
CA GLY A 15 1.91 1.07 6.11
C GLY A 15 0.65 0.35 5.66
N ALA A 16 0.82 -0.58 4.73
CA ALA A 16 -0.25 -1.41 4.19
C ALA A 16 0.22 -2.84 3.94
N ALA A 17 -0.67 -3.80 4.13
CA ALA A 17 -0.53 -5.16 3.63
C ALA A 17 -1.42 -5.32 2.39
N VAL A 18 -0.83 -5.73 1.27
CA VAL A 18 -1.55 -5.94 0.01
C VAL A 18 -1.33 -7.34 -0.51
N GLU A 19 -2.42 -7.96 -0.96
CA GLU A 19 -2.44 -9.21 -1.71
C GLU A 19 -2.07 -8.90 -3.16
N ILE A 20 -1.06 -9.58 -3.68
CA ILE A 20 -0.55 -9.36 -5.03
C ILE A 20 0.22 -10.59 -5.52
N ASP A 21 -0.03 -10.98 -6.77
CA ASP A 21 0.63 -12.14 -7.41
C ASP A 21 2.14 -11.91 -7.60
N VAL A 22 2.50 -10.67 -7.92
CA VAL A 22 3.90 -10.25 -8.09
C VAL A 22 4.44 -9.72 -6.77
N LYS A 23 5.51 -10.35 -6.26
CA LYS A 23 6.21 -9.95 -5.03
C LYS A 23 7.47 -9.15 -5.37
N PRO A 24 7.38 -7.81 -5.50
CA PRO A 24 8.56 -6.96 -5.68
C PRO A 24 9.56 -7.14 -4.54
N ALA A 25 10.85 -7.00 -4.82
CA ALA A 25 11.89 -7.25 -3.82
C ALA A 25 11.76 -6.35 -2.58
N ILE A 26 12.16 -6.87 -1.43
CA ILE A 26 12.25 -6.11 -0.18
C ILE A 26 13.23 -4.94 -0.38
N GLY A 27 12.88 -3.77 0.15
CA GLY A 27 13.66 -2.55 0.02
C GLY A 27 13.35 -1.72 -1.23
N ILE A 28 12.52 -2.19 -2.17
CA ILE A 28 12.16 -1.36 -3.32
C ILE A 28 11.07 -0.35 -2.96
N GLN A 29 11.13 0.81 -3.61
CA GLN A 29 10.07 1.81 -3.52
C GLN A 29 8.87 1.41 -4.38
N VAL A 30 7.68 1.56 -3.82
CA VAL A 30 6.40 1.28 -4.46
C VAL A 30 5.43 2.42 -4.21
N MET A 31 4.42 2.52 -5.07
CA MET A 31 3.25 3.37 -4.86
C MET A 31 2.02 2.50 -4.69
N LEU A 32 1.24 2.77 -3.65
CA LEU A 32 -0.10 2.21 -3.45
C LEU A 32 -1.09 3.37 -3.58
N GLY A 33 -1.85 3.41 -4.68
CA GLY A 33 -2.66 4.57 -5.02
C GLY A 33 -1.79 5.83 -5.14
N THR A 34 -1.99 6.80 -4.25
CA THR A 34 -1.19 8.03 -4.15
C THR A 34 -0.09 7.97 -3.08
N MET A 35 -0.08 6.92 -2.25
CA MET A 35 0.83 6.77 -1.11
C MET A 35 2.16 6.15 -1.55
N ARG A 36 3.27 6.74 -1.11
CA ARG A 36 4.63 6.23 -1.35
C ARG A 36 5.10 5.41 -0.17
N GLY A 37 5.64 4.23 -0.46
CA GLY A 37 6.22 3.37 0.57
C GLY A 37 7.34 2.47 0.05
N GLN A 38 7.83 1.62 0.93
CA GLN A 38 8.87 0.65 0.67
C GLN A 38 8.42 -0.75 1.08
N VAL A 39 8.75 -1.76 0.29
CA VAL A 39 8.48 -3.14 0.65
C VAL A 39 9.36 -3.55 1.83
N VAL A 40 8.76 -3.89 2.97
CA VAL A 40 9.51 -4.25 4.19
C VAL A 40 9.51 -5.75 4.48
N ARG A 41 8.52 -6.50 3.97
CA ARG A 41 8.49 -7.97 4.03
C ARG A 41 7.54 -8.56 2.99
N HIS A 42 7.70 -9.86 2.74
CA HIS A 42 6.75 -10.70 2.01
C HIS A 42 5.98 -11.60 2.97
N PHE A 43 4.79 -12.00 2.55
CA PHE A 43 4.00 -13.06 3.20
C PHE A 43 3.40 -13.99 2.14
N GLU A 44 2.64 -15.00 2.57
CA GLU A 44 2.13 -16.07 1.72
C GLU A 44 1.38 -15.52 0.50
N ASP A 45 0.46 -14.58 0.70
CA ASP A 45 -0.38 -14.03 -0.37
C ASP A 45 0.01 -12.62 -0.85
N GLY A 46 1.13 -12.05 -0.38
CA GLY A 46 1.45 -10.68 -0.76
C GLY A 46 2.66 -10.04 -0.10
N ILE A 47 2.60 -8.71 0.04
CA ILE A 47 3.69 -7.87 0.54
C ILE A 47 3.21 -6.86 1.58
N ALA A 48 4.09 -6.53 2.52
CA ALA A 48 3.88 -5.41 3.42
C ALA A 48 4.72 -4.21 2.97
N ILE A 49 4.08 -3.04 2.99
CA ILE A 49 4.62 -1.76 2.58
C ILE A 49 4.67 -0.86 3.81
N GLU A 50 5.80 -0.21 4.06
CA GLU A 50 5.93 0.86 5.04
C GLU A 50 5.92 2.22 4.35
N PHE A 51 5.11 3.16 4.82
CA PHE A 51 4.98 4.47 4.21
C PHE A 51 6.10 5.42 4.64
N ALA A 52 6.71 6.09 3.66
CA ALA A 52 7.89 6.94 3.90
C ALA A 52 7.54 8.30 4.55
N VAL A 53 6.26 8.66 4.60
CA VAL A 53 5.74 9.88 5.22
C VAL A 53 4.50 9.49 6.00
N ILE A 54 4.44 9.84 7.29
CA ILE A 54 3.20 9.82 8.08
C ILE A 54 2.19 10.64 7.28
N GLN A 55 1.21 9.96 6.66
CA GLN A 55 0.18 10.64 5.91
C GLN A 55 -0.51 11.61 6.86
N ARG A 56 -0.60 12.89 6.50
CA ARG A 56 -1.38 13.84 7.29
C ARG A 56 -2.83 13.30 7.35
N PRO A 57 -3.48 13.32 8.52
CA PRO A 57 -4.80 12.68 8.72
C PRO A 57 -5.84 13.09 7.67
N GLU A 58 -5.71 14.30 7.12
CA GLU A 58 -6.51 14.85 6.02
C GLU A 58 -6.52 14.00 4.73
N THR A 59 -5.51 13.16 4.51
CA THR A 59 -5.40 12.31 3.29
C THR A 59 -6.17 11.00 3.42
N LEU A 60 -6.46 10.56 4.66
CA LEU A 60 -7.15 9.29 4.92
C LEU A 60 -8.65 9.36 4.60
N ASP A 61 -9.28 10.53 4.84
CA ASP A 61 -10.72 10.75 4.60
C ASP A 61 -11.12 10.68 3.12
N SER A 62 -10.22 11.00 2.19
CA SER A 62 -10.55 11.00 0.75
C SER A 62 -10.54 9.61 0.12
N GLU A 63 -9.78 8.65 0.65
CA GLU A 63 -9.73 7.29 0.10
C GLU A 63 -10.84 6.38 0.67
N PHE A 64 -11.46 6.76 1.79
CA PHE A 64 -12.54 5.99 2.44
C PHE A 64 -13.94 6.24 1.82
N ASN A 65 -14.18 7.38 1.17
CA ASN A 65 -15.52 7.79 0.73
C ASN A 65 -15.82 7.59 -0.77
N ALA A 66 -14.91 6.99 -1.55
CA ALA A 66 -15.10 6.78 -3.00
C ALA A 66 -15.82 5.46 -3.36
N SER A 67 -16.31 4.70 -2.37
CA SER A 67 -17.13 3.49 -2.58
C SER A 67 -18.42 3.58 -1.78
N GLY A 68 -19.24 4.57 -2.11
CA GLY A 68 -20.50 4.84 -1.43
C GLY A 68 -21.43 5.71 -2.28
N THR A 69 -21.63 5.36 -3.55
CA THR A 69 -22.75 5.82 -4.38
C THR A 69 -23.14 4.71 -5.35
#